data_AF-A0A1E5SYH9-F1
#
_entry.id   AF-A0A1E5SYH9-F1
#
_cell.length_a   1.000
_cell.length_b   1.000
_cell.length_c   1.000
_cell.angle_alpha   90.00
_cell.angle_beta   90.00
_cell.angle_gamma   90.00
#
_symmetry.space_group_name_H-M   'P 1'
#
loop_
_entity.id
_entity.type
_entity.pdbx_description
1 polymer ?
#
loop_
_entity_poly.entity_id
_entity_poly.type
_entity_poly.pdbx_seq_one_letter_code
_entity_poly.pdbx_strand_id
1 'polypeptide(L)'
;MVFCQDLKESALDYFNKQEWKAAEKTYKQYLKNAPKDSLAWYNLAISNFKTHDYKSAIKHFTKARENNFPAPNIVIGLSKTYAEQGDKENLMKTLSHGADNGLATYSLLTKDASFTKYQNYPDFKAILDKVALNAYPCLGQSNYRHFDFWIGEWDVFVNNRKVGENSITMAQGGCAIHENYKTAGNYAGQSINFYDPIDKKWHQHWVGSGGDVYNYLETRREEGLLQFESKFMGPNGNISLSRLTFTLKEDGTVRQLFENSTDEGKTWTPSFDGLYKKKQ
;
A
#
# COMPACT_ATOMS: atom_id res chain seq x y z
N MET A 1 24.53 -15.29 -43.09
CA MET A 1 23.39 -14.35 -43.10
C MET A 1 22.78 -14.45 -41.71
N VAL A 2 22.95 -13.45 -40.84
CA VAL A 2 22.41 -13.52 -39.47
C VAL A 2 20.91 -13.24 -39.58
N PHE A 3 20.08 -14.17 -39.13
CA PHE A 3 18.63 -14.01 -39.23
C PHE A 3 18.14 -12.96 -38.22
N CYS A 4 16.98 -12.35 -38.49
CA CYS A 4 16.39 -11.31 -37.63
C CYS A 4 16.19 -11.81 -36.18
N GLN A 5 15.89 -13.09 -36.01
CA GLN A 5 15.73 -13.73 -34.70
C GLN A 5 17.05 -13.85 -33.93
N ASP A 6 18.14 -14.25 -34.61
CA ASP A 6 19.48 -14.35 -34.03
C ASP A 6 19.98 -12.99 -33.49
N LEU A 7 19.65 -11.90 -34.19
CA LEU A 7 20.00 -10.54 -33.73
C LEU A 7 19.24 -10.16 -32.45
N LYS A 8 17.97 -10.56 -32.32
CA LYS A 8 17.17 -10.28 -31.12
C LYS A 8 17.75 -11.01 -29.90
N GLU A 9 18.04 -12.29 -30.05
CA GLU A 9 18.60 -13.13 -28.98
C GLU A 9 19.99 -12.65 -28.57
N SER A 10 20.85 -12.34 -29.54
CA SER A 10 22.19 -11.78 -29.26
C SER A 10 22.11 -10.43 -28.55
N ALA A 11 21.21 -9.54 -28.98
CA ALA A 11 21.03 -8.24 -28.33
C ALA A 11 20.53 -8.40 -26.87
N LEU A 12 19.62 -9.34 -26.64
CA LEU A 12 19.13 -9.66 -25.30
C LEU A 12 20.20 -10.29 -24.41
N ASP A 13 21.06 -11.16 -24.95
CA ASP A 13 22.19 -11.73 -24.23
C ASP A 13 23.17 -10.65 -23.77
N TYR A 14 23.58 -9.75 -24.68
CA TYR A 14 24.40 -8.59 -24.33
C TYR A 14 23.73 -7.70 -23.28
N PHE A 15 22.42 -7.49 -23.37
CA PHE A 15 21.66 -6.71 -22.40
C PHE A 15 21.68 -7.34 -21.01
N ASN A 16 21.44 -8.65 -20.93
CA ASN A 16 21.44 -9.40 -19.67
C ASN A 16 22.83 -9.45 -19.02
N LYS A 17 23.89 -9.50 -19.84
CA LYS A 17 25.29 -9.38 -19.41
C LYS A 17 25.73 -7.95 -19.09
N GLN A 18 24.85 -6.96 -19.25
CA GLN A 18 25.13 -5.54 -19.05
C GLN A 18 26.21 -4.98 -19.99
N GLU A 19 26.40 -5.62 -21.15
CA GLU A 19 27.29 -5.15 -22.21
C GLU A 19 26.58 -4.08 -23.05
N TRP A 20 26.28 -2.94 -22.41
CA TRP A 20 25.35 -1.94 -22.93
C TRP A 20 25.67 -1.43 -24.35
N LYS A 21 26.95 -1.23 -24.67
CA LYS A 21 27.38 -0.79 -26.01
C LYS A 21 27.15 -1.87 -27.08
N ALA A 22 27.37 -3.14 -26.73
CA ALA A 22 27.12 -4.26 -27.64
C ALA A 22 25.61 -4.48 -27.82
N ALA A 23 24.84 -4.42 -26.73
CA ALA A 23 23.38 -4.48 -26.76
C ALA A 23 22.80 -3.36 -27.62
N GLU A 24 23.23 -2.11 -27.42
CA GLU A 24 22.80 -0.95 -28.19
C GLU A 24 23.04 -1.14 -29.70
N LYS A 25 24.26 -1.54 -30.08
CA LYS A 25 24.62 -1.76 -31.49
C LYS A 25 23.75 -2.83 -32.12
N THR A 26 23.56 -3.96 -31.42
CA THR A 26 22.81 -5.11 -31.95
C THR A 26 21.31 -4.83 -32.01
N TYR A 27 20.72 -4.18 -30.99
CA TYR A 27 19.32 -3.73 -31.04
C TYR A 27 19.05 -2.75 -32.18
N LYS A 28 19.97 -1.80 -32.44
CA LYS A 28 19.85 -0.87 -33.59
C LYS A 28 19.84 -1.60 -34.93
N GLN A 29 20.53 -2.73 -35.07
CA GLN A 29 20.48 -3.55 -36.27
C GLN A 29 19.17 -4.33 -36.37
N TYR A 30 18.76 -4.97 -35.26
CA TYR A 30 17.51 -5.73 -35.18
C TYR A 30 16.27 -4.88 -35.52
N LEU A 31 16.16 -3.70 -34.93
CA LEU A 31 15.01 -2.81 -35.06
C LEU A 31 14.82 -2.21 -36.46
N LYS A 32 15.81 -2.33 -37.36
CA LYS A 32 15.62 -1.99 -38.79
C LYS A 32 14.60 -2.91 -39.46
N ASN A 33 14.57 -4.18 -39.05
CA ASN A 33 13.69 -5.21 -39.61
C ASN A 33 12.44 -5.44 -38.75
N ALA A 34 12.48 -5.05 -37.47
CA ALA A 34 11.38 -5.20 -36.52
C ALA A 34 11.02 -3.87 -35.82
N PRO A 35 10.66 -2.79 -36.56
CA PRO A 35 10.46 -1.46 -35.99
C PRO A 35 9.26 -1.34 -35.03
N LYS A 36 8.41 -2.37 -34.96
CA LYS A 36 7.25 -2.43 -34.05
C LYS A 36 7.52 -3.18 -32.74
N ASP A 37 8.72 -3.75 -32.55
CA ASP A 37 9.05 -4.45 -31.31
C ASP A 37 9.30 -3.44 -30.18
N SER A 38 8.28 -3.25 -29.34
CA SER A 38 8.29 -2.26 -28.27
C SER A 38 9.26 -2.59 -27.14
N LEU A 39 9.48 -3.88 -26.84
CA LEU A 39 10.44 -4.34 -25.85
C LEU A 39 11.88 -4.10 -26.33
N ALA A 40 12.17 -4.35 -27.60
CA ALA A 40 13.48 -4.05 -28.16
C ALA A 40 13.78 -2.54 -28.16
N TRP A 41 12.80 -1.69 -28.46
CA TRP A 41 12.95 -0.23 -28.30
C TRP A 41 13.23 0.17 -26.85
N TYR A 42 12.53 -0.45 -25.89
CA TYR A 42 12.73 -0.19 -24.47
C TYR A 42 14.13 -0.62 -23.99
N ASN A 43 14.57 -1.83 -24.33
CA ASN A 43 15.90 -2.32 -23.95
C ASN A 43 17.03 -1.52 -24.62
N LEU A 44 16.82 -1.05 -25.86
CA LEU A 44 17.73 -0.11 -26.51
C LEU A 44 17.79 1.22 -25.75
N ALA A 45 16.65 1.77 -25.32
CA ALA A 45 16.59 2.99 -24.53
C ALA A 45 17.33 2.85 -23.19
N ILE A 46 17.17 1.72 -22.49
CA ILE A 46 17.90 1.42 -21.26
C ILE A 46 19.41 1.31 -21.54
N SER A 47 19.81 0.66 -22.63
CA SER A 47 21.22 0.56 -23.02
C SER A 47 21.82 1.95 -23.26
N ASN A 48 21.09 2.84 -23.95
CA ASN A 48 21.50 4.23 -24.15
C ASN A 48 21.57 5.03 -22.84
N PHE A 49 20.61 4.85 -21.94
CA PHE A 49 20.65 5.48 -20.61
C PHE A 49 21.90 5.05 -19.83
N LYS A 50 22.22 3.75 -19.84
CA LYS A 50 23.40 3.20 -19.15
C LYS A 50 24.73 3.63 -19.77
N THR A 51 24.75 3.94 -21.06
CA THR A 51 25.92 4.52 -21.74
C THR A 51 25.97 6.05 -21.65
N HIS A 52 25.07 6.68 -20.88
CA HIS A 52 24.93 8.14 -20.72
C HIS A 52 24.58 8.88 -22.03
N ASP A 53 24.13 8.15 -23.06
CA ASP A 53 23.52 8.74 -24.26
C ASP A 53 22.03 9.03 -24.00
N TYR A 54 21.79 10.00 -23.13
CA TYR A 54 20.47 10.37 -22.68
C TYR A 54 19.56 10.89 -23.82
N LYS A 55 20.14 11.55 -24.83
CA LYS A 55 19.41 12.02 -26.01
C LYS A 55 18.82 10.84 -26.79
N SER A 56 19.61 9.80 -27.04
CA SER A 56 19.12 8.58 -27.67
C SER A 56 18.15 7.82 -26.77
N ALA A 57 18.40 7.77 -25.45
CA ALA A 57 17.51 7.11 -24.50
C ALA A 57 16.09 7.70 -24.55
N ILE A 58 15.94 9.02 -24.49
CA ILE A 58 14.63 9.70 -24.59
C ILE A 58 13.91 9.37 -25.89
N LYS A 59 14.65 9.42 -27.02
CA LYS A 59 14.10 9.09 -28.34
C LYS A 59 13.58 7.65 -28.37
N HIS A 60 14.36 6.70 -27.83
CA HIS A 60 14.01 5.28 -27.89
C HIS A 60 12.92 4.89 -26.87
N PHE A 61 12.85 5.53 -25.70
CA PHE A 61 11.68 5.40 -24.80
C PHE A 61 10.41 5.90 -25.47
N THR A 62 10.48 7.02 -26.19
CA THR A 62 9.34 7.54 -26.96
C THR A 62 8.90 6.55 -28.04
N LYS A 63 9.85 5.95 -28.76
CA LYS A 63 9.55 4.89 -29.74
C LYS A 63 8.94 3.64 -29.11
N ALA A 64 9.39 3.23 -27.93
CA ALA A 64 8.78 2.12 -27.20
C ALA A 64 7.32 2.43 -26.83
N ARG A 65 7.04 3.65 -26.36
CA ARG A 65 5.67 4.13 -26.08
C ARG A 65 4.78 4.13 -27.31
N GLU A 66 5.25 4.66 -28.44
CA GLU A 66 4.52 4.66 -29.72
C GLU A 66 4.16 3.25 -30.19
N ASN A 67 4.95 2.23 -29.78
CA ASN A 67 4.69 0.83 -30.06
C ASN A 67 3.99 0.09 -28.89
N ASN A 68 3.30 0.82 -28.01
CA ASN A 68 2.49 0.28 -26.90
C ASN A 68 3.29 -0.46 -25.81
N PHE A 69 4.54 -0.06 -25.54
CA PHE A 69 5.22 -0.51 -24.33
C PHE A 69 4.51 0.03 -23.08
N PRO A 70 4.45 -0.74 -21.96
CA PRO A 70 3.75 -0.31 -20.74
C PRO A 70 4.15 1.10 -20.27
N ALA A 71 3.16 1.99 -20.17
CA ALA A 71 3.37 3.41 -19.86
C ALA A 71 4.14 3.67 -18.55
N PRO A 72 3.91 2.95 -17.43
CA PRO A 72 4.66 3.18 -16.19
C PRO A 72 6.18 3.05 -16.37
N ASN A 73 6.62 2.07 -17.16
CA ASN A 73 8.04 1.84 -17.43
C ASN A 73 8.65 2.96 -18.28
N ILE A 74 7.88 3.48 -19.24
CA ILE A 74 8.31 4.63 -20.06
C ILE A 74 8.43 5.88 -19.19
N VAL A 75 7.42 6.16 -18.36
CA VAL A 75 7.42 7.33 -17.47
C VAL A 75 8.64 7.29 -16.56
N ILE A 76 8.94 6.15 -15.93
CA ILE A 76 10.11 6.02 -15.06
C ILE A 76 11.42 6.10 -15.83
N GLY A 77 11.53 5.45 -16.99
CA GLY A 77 12.74 5.53 -17.82
C GLY A 77 13.07 6.95 -18.26
N LEU A 78 12.06 7.69 -18.75
CA LEU A 78 12.20 9.10 -19.12
C LEU A 78 12.51 9.96 -17.90
N SER A 79 11.81 9.77 -16.79
CA SER A 79 12.02 10.56 -15.57
C SER A 79 13.44 10.40 -15.02
N LYS A 80 13.97 9.18 -14.96
CA LYS A 80 15.37 8.94 -14.59
C LYS A 80 16.33 9.64 -15.56
N THR A 81 16.05 9.56 -16.86
CA THR A 81 16.89 10.20 -17.88
C THR A 81 16.94 11.71 -17.70
N TYR A 82 15.78 12.36 -17.51
CA TYR A 82 15.71 13.81 -17.25
C TYR A 82 16.36 14.18 -15.91
N ALA A 83 16.18 13.37 -14.88
CA ALA A 83 16.77 13.59 -13.56
C ALA A 83 18.31 13.60 -13.60
N GLU A 84 18.92 12.61 -14.28
CA GLU A 84 20.39 12.51 -14.46
C GLU A 84 20.95 13.63 -15.35
N GLN A 85 20.16 14.09 -16.34
CA GLN A 85 20.53 15.26 -17.16
C GLN A 85 20.41 16.60 -16.41
N GLY A 86 19.77 16.63 -15.24
CA GLY A 86 19.44 17.88 -14.55
C GLY A 86 18.27 18.65 -15.17
N ASP A 87 17.53 18.04 -16.10
CA ASP A 87 16.37 18.64 -16.75
C ASP A 87 15.14 18.54 -15.85
N LYS A 88 15.08 19.46 -14.87
CA LYS A 88 14.00 19.50 -13.87
C LYS A 88 12.63 19.69 -14.53
N GLU A 89 12.52 20.52 -15.57
CA GLU A 89 11.23 20.86 -16.19
C GLU A 89 10.59 19.62 -16.81
N ASN A 90 11.33 18.89 -17.65
CA ASN A 90 10.80 17.70 -18.28
C ASN A 90 10.63 16.54 -17.29
N LEU A 91 11.45 16.47 -16.24
CA LEU A 91 11.25 15.53 -15.14
C LEU A 91 9.87 15.73 -14.48
N MET A 92 9.57 16.95 -14.02
CA MET A 92 8.31 17.23 -13.33
C MET A 92 7.11 17.04 -14.25
N LYS A 93 7.21 17.49 -15.50
CA LYS A 93 6.14 17.30 -16.50
C LYS A 93 5.87 15.82 -16.75
N THR A 94 6.91 15.01 -16.90
CA THR A 94 6.80 13.57 -17.17
C THR A 94 6.19 12.82 -15.97
N LEU A 95 6.66 13.12 -14.76
CA LEU A 95 6.14 12.49 -13.55
C LEU A 95 4.72 12.95 -13.22
N SER A 96 4.41 14.24 -13.37
CA SER A 96 3.05 14.77 -13.18
C SER A 96 2.07 14.08 -14.12
N HIS A 97 2.39 14.00 -15.41
CA HIS A 97 1.55 13.29 -16.38
C HIS A 97 1.38 11.81 -16.00
N GLY A 98 2.45 11.15 -15.55
CA GLY A 98 2.36 9.78 -15.04
C GLY A 98 1.43 9.66 -13.84
N ALA A 99 1.56 10.54 -12.85
CA ALA A 99 0.73 10.56 -11.65
C ALA A 99 -0.75 10.80 -11.98
N ASP A 100 -1.04 11.70 -12.93
CA ASP A 100 -2.39 11.96 -13.46
C ASP A 100 -3.01 10.73 -14.12
N ASN A 101 -2.18 9.80 -14.62
CA ASN A 101 -2.59 8.58 -15.33
C ASN A 101 -2.33 7.30 -14.52
N GLY A 102 -2.31 7.39 -13.19
CA GLY A 102 -2.29 6.21 -12.31
C GLY A 102 -0.91 5.60 -12.06
N LEU A 103 0.20 6.33 -12.29
CA LEU A 103 1.52 5.87 -11.87
C LEU A 103 1.53 5.61 -10.35
N ALA A 104 1.91 4.39 -9.96
CA ALA A 104 1.87 3.91 -8.57
C ALA A 104 3.25 3.48 -8.03
N THR A 105 4.35 3.98 -8.63
CA THR A 105 5.73 3.59 -8.29
C THR A 105 6.34 4.41 -7.14
N TYR A 106 5.55 4.68 -6.09
CA TYR A 106 5.92 5.55 -4.97
C TYR A 106 7.26 5.14 -4.31
N SER A 107 7.43 3.85 -4.00
CA SER A 107 8.67 3.37 -3.37
C SER A 107 9.91 3.54 -4.27
N LEU A 108 9.75 3.56 -5.59
CA LEU A 108 10.86 3.78 -6.50
C LEU A 108 11.25 5.26 -6.50
N LEU A 109 10.27 6.17 -6.61
CA LEU A 109 10.53 7.61 -6.62
C LEU A 109 11.16 8.13 -5.32
N THR A 110 10.93 7.45 -4.20
CA THR A 110 11.48 7.83 -2.89
C THR A 110 12.84 7.19 -2.56
N LYS A 111 13.17 6.04 -3.15
CA LYS A 111 14.41 5.30 -2.82
C LYS A 111 15.50 5.38 -3.89
N ASP A 112 15.14 5.67 -5.13
CA ASP A 112 16.10 5.70 -6.22
C ASP A 112 16.97 6.97 -6.17
N ALA A 113 18.29 6.79 -6.24
CA ALA A 113 19.27 7.86 -6.08
C ALA A 113 19.14 8.96 -7.15
N SER A 114 18.65 8.62 -8.35
CA SER A 114 18.41 9.60 -9.42
C SER A 114 17.45 10.71 -8.97
N PHE A 115 16.57 10.43 -7.99
CA PHE A 115 15.57 11.38 -7.51
C PHE A 115 15.95 12.10 -6.21
N THR A 116 17.06 11.75 -5.55
CA THR A 116 17.44 12.30 -4.23
C THR A 116 17.52 13.82 -4.22
N LYS A 117 18.09 14.43 -5.29
CA LYS A 117 18.18 15.89 -5.44
C LYS A 117 16.81 16.58 -5.46
N TYR A 118 15.76 15.87 -5.90
CA TYR A 118 14.44 16.44 -6.18
C TYR A 118 13.45 16.31 -5.01
N GLN A 119 13.75 15.48 -4.01
CA GLN A 119 12.85 15.16 -2.89
C GLN A 119 12.31 16.38 -2.12
N ASN A 120 13.09 17.46 -2.06
CA ASN A 120 12.71 18.67 -1.32
C ASN A 120 11.95 19.72 -2.14
N TYR A 121 11.81 19.52 -3.45
CA TYR A 121 11.09 20.48 -4.27
C TYR A 121 9.56 20.36 -4.07
N PRO A 122 8.82 21.48 -3.96
CA PRO A 122 7.37 21.44 -3.72
C PRO A 122 6.57 20.73 -4.81
N ASP A 123 6.96 20.91 -6.08
CA ASP A 123 6.34 20.25 -7.23
C ASP A 123 6.55 18.73 -7.20
N PHE A 124 7.76 18.27 -6.85
CA PHE A 124 8.06 16.85 -6.67
C PHE A 124 7.27 16.24 -5.51
N LYS A 125 7.15 16.95 -4.37
CA LYS A 125 6.35 16.49 -3.22
C LYS A 125 4.88 16.32 -3.59
N ALA A 126 4.28 17.30 -4.28
CA ALA A 126 2.90 17.19 -4.75
C ALA A 126 2.68 15.99 -5.69
N ILE A 127 3.66 15.72 -6.57
CA ILE A 127 3.66 14.52 -7.42
C ILE A 127 3.75 13.25 -6.57
N LEU A 128 4.64 13.20 -5.57
CA LEU A 128 4.79 12.05 -4.69
C LEU A 128 3.50 11.76 -3.91
N ASP A 129 2.81 12.77 -3.41
CA ASP A 129 1.53 12.61 -2.70
C ASP A 129 0.49 11.95 -3.61
N LYS A 130 0.42 12.38 -4.88
CA LYS A 130 -0.49 11.77 -5.87
C LYS A 130 -0.10 10.33 -6.22
N VAL A 131 1.19 10.07 -6.45
CA VAL A 131 1.68 8.71 -6.72
C VAL A 131 1.49 7.79 -5.51
N ALA A 132 1.60 8.33 -4.29
CA ALA A 132 1.32 7.59 -3.05
C ALA A 132 -0.15 7.16 -3.00
N LEU A 133 -1.09 8.05 -3.32
CA LEU A 133 -2.52 7.71 -3.38
C LEU A 133 -2.86 6.72 -4.50
N ASN A 134 -2.16 6.77 -5.63
CA ASN A 134 -2.30 5.75 -6.68
C ASN A 134 -1.81 4.37 -6.20
N ALA A 135 -0.72 4.34 -5.42
CA ALA A 135 -0.16 3.09 -4.87
C ALA A 135 -0.95 2.55 -3.67
N TYR A 136 -1.51 3.46 -2.87
CA TYR A 136 -2.16 3.20 -1.59
C TYR A 136 -3.51 3.91 -1.52
N PRO A 137 -4.49 3.50 -2.35
CA PRO A 137 -5.75 4.23 -2.53
C PRO A 137 -6.59 4.33 -1.25
N CYS A 138 -6.42 3.39 -0.31
CA CYS A 138 -7.11 3.40 0.97
C CYS A 138 -6.69 4.60 1.84
N LEU A 139 -5.51 5.19 1.64
CA LEU A 139 -5.05 6.36 2.40
C LEU A 139 -5.87 7.62 2.09
N GLY A 140 -6.42 7.73 0.88
CA GLY A 140 -7.16 8.91 0.43
C GLY A 140 -8.68 8.81 0.57
N GLN A 141 -9.21 7.72 1.14
CA GLN A 141 -10.65 7.45 1.17
C GLN A 141 -11.17 7.34 2.60
N SER A 142 -12.07 8.25 2.98
CA SER A 142 -12.59 8.38 4.34
C SER A 142 -13.19 7.09 4.91
N ASN A 143 -13.91 6.31 4.10
CA ASN A 143 -14.49 5.04 4.55
C ASN A 143 -13.44 4.04 5.05
N TYR A 144 -12.29 3.97 4.37
CA TYR A 144 -11.17 3.11 4.77
C TYR A 144 -10.44 3.67 5.99
N ARG A 145 -10.59 4.96 6.28
CA ARG A 145 -9.89 5.68 7.36
C ARG A 145 -10.74 5.96 8.59
N HIS A 146 -12.01 5.57 8.57
CA HIS A 146 -12.95 5.81 9.66
C HIS A 146 -12.43 5.31 11.02
N PHE A 147 -11.74 4.16 11.03
CA PHE A 147 -11.27 3.53 12.26
C PHE A 147 -9.85 3.97 12.68
N ASP A 148 -9.26 4.96 12.02
CA ASP A 148 -7.89 5.41 12.30
C ASP A 148 -7.75 6.03 13.71
N PHE A 149 -8.83 6.46 14.36
CA PHE A 149 -8.80 6.98 15.72
C PHE A 149 -8.31 5.97 16.77
N TRP A 150 -8.31 4.68 16.44
CA TRP A 150 -7.82 3.60 17.29
C TRP A 150 -6.34 3.26 17.04
N ILE A 151 -5.73 3.75 15.96
CA ILE A 151 -4.32 3.51 15.65
C ILE A 151 -3.43 4.16 16.72
N GLY A 152 -2.49 3.38 17.24
CA GLY A 152 -1.56 3.82 18.28
C GLY A 152 -1.06 2.70 19.17
N GLU A 153 -0.22 3.10 20.13
CA GLU A 153 0.29 2.23 21.18
C GLU A 153 -0.45 2.55 22.48
N TRP A 154 -1.06 1.54 23.09
CA TRP A 154 -2.02 1.72 24.16
C TRP A 154 -1.69 0.88 25.40
N ASP A 155 -1.93 1.47 26.56
CA ASP A 155 -2.17 0.77 27.81
C ASP A 155 -3.68 0.64 28.04
N VAL A 156 -4.15 -0.58 28.32
CA VAL A 156 -5.58 -0.88 28.47
C VAL A 156 -5.93 -1.01 29.94
N PHE A 157 -6.96 -0.29 30.38
CA PHE A 157 -7.40 -0.23 31.76
C PHE A 157 -8.84 -0.70 31.92
N VAL A 158 -9.13 -1.41 33.01
CA VAL A 158 -10.49 -1.74 33.48
C VAL A 158 -10.58 -1.32 34.94
N ASN A 159 -11.59 -0.54 35.32
CA ASN A 159 -11.74 0.00 36.69
C ASN A 159 -10.44 0.63 37.24
N ASN A 160 -9.78 1.45 36.43
CA ASN A 160 -8.48 2.10 36.71
C ASN A 160 -7.28 1.17 36.94
N ARG A 161 -7.40 -0.15 36.71
CA ARG A 161 -6.30 -1.10 36.74
C ARG A 161 -5.82 -1.41 35.33
N LYS A 162 -4.51 -1.35 35.07
CA LYS A 162 -3.92 -1.80 33.80
C LYS A 162 -4.10 -3.32 33.66
N VAL A 163 -4.71 -3.77 32.57
CA VAL A 163 -5.00 -5.19 32.28
C VAL A 163 -4.24 -5.72 31.08
N GLY A 164 -3.76 -4.85 30.20
CA GLY A 164 -3.02 -5.25 29.01
C GLY A 164 -2.39 -4.07 28.28
N GLU A 165 -1.78 -4.40 27.16
CA GLU A 165 -1.19 -3.47 26.21
C GLU A 165 -1.65 -3.85 24.81
N ASN A 166 -1.80 -2.84 23.96
CA ASN A 166 -2.23 -3.06 22.59
C ASN A 166 -1.42 -2.21 21.60
N SER A 167 -0.92 -2.83 20.54
CA SER A 167 -0.26 -2.15 19.42
C SER A 167 -1.19 -2.21 18.22
N ILE A 168 -1.72 -1.05 17.81
CA ILE A 168 -2.65 -0.92 16.69
C ILE A 168 -1.92 -0.18 15.57
N THR A 169 -1.68 -0.88 14.47
CA THR A 169 -0.86 -0.40 13.36
C THR A 169 -1.63 -0.42 12.05
N MET A 170 -1.29 0.52 11.17
CA MET A 170 -1.78 0.50 9.81
C MET A 170 -1.09 -0.64 9.02
N ALA A 171 -1.86 -1.40 8.27
CA ALA A 171 -1.37 -2.52 7.46
C ALA A 171 -1.83 -2.39 5.99
N GLN A 172 -1.15 -3.12 5.10
CA GLN A 172 -1.51 -3.24 3.67
C GLN A 172 -1.75 -1.89 2.96
N GLY A 173 -0.83 -0.94 3.14
CA GLY A 173 -0.94 0.38 2.50
C GLY A 173 -2.18 1.17 2.92
N GLY A 174 -2.63 0.99 4.17
CA GLY A 174 -3.84 1.59 4.70
C GLY A 174 -5.09 0.75 4.52
N CYS A 175 -5.11 -0.30 3.71
CA CYS A 175 -6.36 -1.03 3.51
C CYS A 175 -6.80 -1.88 4.72
N ALA A 176 -5.94 -2.02 5.72
CA ALA A 176 -6.26 -2.70 6.97
C ALA A 176 -5.63 -2.02 8.20
N ILE A 177 -6.16 -2.36 9.37
CA ILE A 177 -5.58 -2.08 10.68
C ILE A 177 -5.29 -3.41 11.36
N HIS A 178 -4.06 -3.59 11.83
CA HIS A 178 -3.62 -4.77 12.56
C HIS A 178 -3.49 -4.45 14.05
N GLU A 179 -4.16 -5.24 14.86
CA GLU A 179 -4.12 -5.22 16.30
C GLU A 179 -3.21 -6.33 16.83
N ASN A 180 -2.40 -6.00 17.84
CA ASN A 180 -1.61 -6.97 18.58
C ASN A 180 -1.72 -6.71 20.09
N TYR A 181 -2.60 -7.46 20.74
CA TYR A 181 -2.94 -7.33 22.15
C TYR A 181 -2.20 -8.37 22.99
N LYS A 182 -1.74 -7.94 24.17
CA LYS A 182 -1.12 -8.81 25.16
C LYS A 182 -1.52 -8.42 26.58
N THR A 183 -1.61 -9.41 27.46
CA THR A 183 -1.81 -9.20 28.89
C THR A 183 -0.51 -9.45 29.66
N ALA A 184 -0.53 -9.20 30.97
CA ALA A 184 0.58 -9.62 31.85
C ALA A 184 0.63 -11.14 32.06
N GLY A 185 -0.46 -11.86 31.78
CA GLY A 185 -0.52 -13.31 31.80
C GLY A 185 -0.25 -13.92 30.42
N ASN A 186 -0.72 -15.15 30.22
CA ASN A 186 -0.50 -15.89 28.97
C ASN A 186 -1.50 -15.53 27.85
N TYR A 187 -2.48 -14.68 28.14
CA TYR A 187 -3.47 -14.28 27.14
C TYR A 187 -2.89 -13.21 26.22
N ALA A 188 -3.00 -13.45 24.93
CA ALA A 188 -2.65 -12.54 23.84
C ALA A 188 -3.62 -12.78 22.68
N GLY A 189 -3.75 -11.82 21.78
CA GLY A 189 -4.60 -11.96 20.62
C GLY A 189 -4.29 -10.93 19.57
N GLN A 190 -4.76 -11.18 18.35
CA GLN A 190 -4.56 -10.29 17.22
C GLN A 190 -5.85 -10.14 16.45
N SER A 191 -6.04 -8.99 15.83
CA SER A 191 -7.07 -8.81 14.82
C SER A 191 -6.56 -8.13 13.56
N ILE A 192 -7.22 -8.46 12.45
CA ILE A 192 -7.16 -7.68 11.23
C ILE A 192 -8.53 -7.02 11.02
N ASN A 193 -8.51 -5.71 10.77
CA ASN A 193 -9.69 -4.88 10.60
C ASN A 193 -9.63 -4.22 9.23
N PHE A 194 -10.66 -4.30 8.41
CA PHE A 194 -10.64 -3.75 7.06
C PHE A 194 -12.05 -3.34 6.62
N TYR A 195 -12.14 -2.40 5.69
CA TYR A 195 -13.39 -2.00 5.06
C TYR A 195 -13.58 -2.76 3.75
N ASP A 196 -14.66 -3.51 3.63
CA ASP A 196 -15.03 -4.24 2.42
C ASP A 196 -15.87 -3.33 1.50
N PRO A 197 -15.43 -3.04 0.27
CA PRO A 197 -16.18 -2.21 -0.66
C PRO A 197 -17.46 -2.87 -1.21
N ILE A 198 -17.61 -4.20 -1.11
CA ILE A 198 -18.78 -4.93 -1.62
C ILE A 198 -20.00 -4.66 -0.75
N ASP A 199 -19.89 -4.88 0.55
CA ASP A 199 -20.98 -4.68 1.50
C ASP A 199 -20.95 -3.31 2.19
N LYS A 200 -19.87 -2.53 1.94
CA LYS A 200 -19.64 -1.19 2.47
C LYS A 200 -19.58 -1.16 3.99
N LYS A 201 -18.95 -2.18 4.59
CA LYS A 201 -18.83 -2.34 6.04
C LYS A 201 -17.39 -2.58 6.47
N TRP A 202 -17.09 -2.22 7.70
CA TRP A 202 -15.91 -2.72 8.40
C TRP A 202 -16.14 -4.16 8.84
N HIS A 203 -15.08 -4.94 8.67
CA HIS A 203 -14.95 -6.32 9.12
C HIS A 203 -13.79 -6.37 10.11
N GLN A 204 -13.92 -7.21 11.12
CA GLN A 204 -12.81 -7.57 12.00
C GLN A 204 -12.77 -9.08 12.16
N HIS A 205 -11.57 -9.64 11.99
CA HIS A 205 -11.30 -11.03 12.34
C HIS A 205 -10.33 -11.05 13.52
N TRP A 206 -10.78 -11.57 14.65
CA TRP A 206 -9.99 -11.69 15.88
C TRP A 206 -9.64 -13.16 16.15
N VAL A 207 -8.40 -13.40 16.59
CA VAL A 207 -7.94 -14.69 17.10
C VAL A 207 -7.20 -14.48 18.42
N GLY A 208 -7.70 -15.09 19.49
CA GLY A 208 -7.09 -15.07 20.82
C GLY A 208 -6.36 -16.37 21.14
N SER A 209 -5.35 -16.30 22.03
CA SER A 209 -4.56 -17.45 22.48
C SER A 209 -5.36 -18.44 23.35
N GLY A 210 -6.58 -18.05 23.77
CA GLY A 210 -7.55 -18.93 24.41
C GLY A 210 -8.32 -19.82 23.44
N GLY A 211 -8.09 -19.71 22.13
CA GLY A 211 -8.84 -20.42 21.09
C GLY A 211 -10.13 -19.71 20.67
N ASP A 212 -10.38 -18.52 21.22
CA ASP A 212 -11.51 -17.67 20.84
C ASP A 212 -11.29 -17.02 19.47
N VAL A 213 -12.33 -17.07 18.64
CA VAL A 213 -12.35 -16.50 17.30
C VAL A 213 -13.64 -15.71 17.12
N TYR A 214 -13.53 -14.49 16.61
CA TYR A 214 -14.68 -13.64 16.30
C TYR A 214 -14.59 -13.13 14.86
N ASN A 215 -15.73 -13.13 14.18
CA ASN A 215 -15.91 -12.60 12.84
C ASN A 215 -16.91 -11.46 12.94
N TYR A 216 -16.40 -10.29 13.29
CA TYR A 216 -17.16 -9.09 13.56
C TYR A 216 -17.54 -8.38 12.27
N LEU A 217 -18.82 -8.07 12.14
CA LEU A 217 -19.37 -7.27 11.04
C LEU A 217 -19.94 -5.96 11.58
N GLU A 218 -19.67 -4.85 10.89
CA GLU A 218 -20.20 -3.55 11.26
C GLU A 218 -21.74 -3.53 11.31
N THR A 219 -22.25 -2.96 12.40
CA THR A 219 -23.67 -2.69 12.63
C THR A 219 -23.98 -1.21 12.79
N ARG A 220 -23.03 -0.40 13.26
CA ARG A 220 -23.20 1.05 13.42
C ARG A 220 -21.88 1.81 13.27
N ARG A 221 -21.94 2.95 12.59
CA ARG A 221 -20.82 3.85 12.35
C ARG A 221 -21.26 5.29 12.46
N GLU A 222 -20.56 6.06 13.30
CA GLU A 222 -20.75 7.50 13.49
C GLU A 222 -19.37 8.14 13.74
N GLU A 223 -19.31 9.48 13.78
CA GLU A 223 -18.06 10.17 14.10
C GLU A 223 -17.51 9.71 15.46
N GLY A 224 -16.26 9.25 15.47
CA GLY A 224 -15.62 8.72 16.67
C GLY A 224 -16.21 7.40 17.20
N LEU A 225 -17.11 6.74 16.47
CA LEU A 225 -17.75 5.48 16.90
C LEU A 225 -17.78 4.43 15.79
N LEU A 226 -17.45 3.21 16.16
CA LEU A 226 -17.60 2.03 15.30
C LEU A 226 -18.08 0.84 16.13
N GLN A 227 -19.16 0.21 15.69
CA GLN A 227 -19.77 -0.94 16.36
C GLN A 227 -19.83 -2.14 15.42
N PHE A 228 -19.52 -3.29 15.98
CA PHE A 228 -19.57 -4.59 15.33
C PHE A 228 -20.44 -5.57 16.11
N GLU A 229 -20.94 -6.59 15.42
CA GLU A 229 -21.52 -7.78 16.04
C GLU A 229 -20.92 -9.06 15.44
N SER A 230 -20.76 -10.09 16.27
CA SER A 230 -20.32 -11.42 15.87
C SER A 230 -21.10 -12.48 16.64
N LYS A 231 -21.28 -13.64 16.03
CA LYS A 231 -21.57 -14.86 16.80
C LYS A 231 -20.28 -15.41 17.38
N PHE A 232 -20.35 -16.04 18.54
CA PHE A 232 -19.23 -16.79 19.11
C PHE A 232 -19.74 -18.04 19.82
N MET A 233 -18.86 -19.03 19.96
CA MET A 233 -19.13 -20.24 20.72
C MET A 233 -18.60 -20.06 22.14
N GLY A 234 -19.50 -20.14 23.12
CA GLY A 234 -19.11 -20.11 24.53
C GLY A 234 -18.44 -21.43 24.96
N PRO A 235 -17.81 -21.45 26.16
CA PRO A 235 -17.12 -22.64 26.68
C PRO A 235 -17.98 -23.91 26.76
N ASN A 236 -19.29 -23.74 26.93
CA ASN A 236 -20.26 -24.83 27.04
C ASN A 236 -20.80 -25.31 25.67
N GLY A 237 -20.25 -24.81 24.55
CA GLY A 237 -20.69 -25.15 23.19
C GLY A 237 -21.91 -24.37 22.67
N ASN A 238 -22.55 -23.56 23.52
CA ASN A 238 -23.67 -22.72 23.10
C ASN A 238 -23.20 -21.54 22.25
N ILE A 239 -24.01 -21.18 21.24
CA ILE A 239 -23.78 -19.99 20.43
C ILE A 239 -24.38 -18.77 21.13
N SER A 240 -23.63 -17.68 21.20
CA SER A 240 -24.07 -16.39 21.74
C SER A 240 -23.70 -15.26 20.79
N LEU A 241 -24.28 -14.08 20.98
CA LEU A 241 -23.90 -12.87 20.26
C LEU A 241 -22.94 -12.04 21.09
N SER A 242 -21.97 -11.43 20.43
CA SER A 242 -21.13 -10.39 21.01
C SER A 242 -21.28 -9.11 20.20
N ARG A 243 -21.37 -7.99 20.91
CA ARG A 243 -21.38 -6.64 20.36
C ARG A 243 -20.14 -5.93 20.86
N LEU A 244 -19.36 -5.39 19.94
CA LEU A 244 -18.12 -4.69 20.20
C LEU A 244 -18.28 -3.24 19.76
N THR A 245 -18.16 -2.29 20.68
CA THR A 245 -18.25 -0.86 20.39
C THR A 245 -16.96 -0.15 20.75
N PHE A 246 -16.39 0.57 19.78
CA PHE A 246 -15.29 1.51 19.97
C PHE A 246 -15.82 2.94 20.03
N THR A 247 -15.33 3.74 20.96
CA THR A 247 -15.70 5.16 21.09
C THR A 247 -14.48 6.01 21.42
N LEU A 248 -14.15 6.94 20.53
CA LEU A 248 -13.17 8.00 20.78
C LEU A 248 -13.72 8.99 21.80
N LYS A 249 -12.94 9.31 22.83
CA LYS A 249 -13.27 10.33 23.83
C LYS A 249 -12.54 11.64 23.53
N GLU A 250 -13.04 12.72 24.12
CA GLU A 250 -12.49 14.09 23.95
C GLU A 250 -11.02 14.21 24.39
N ASP A 251 -10.60 13.42 25.39
CA ASP A 251 -9.21 13.39 25.88
C ASP A 251 -8.27 12.55 25.00
N GLY A 252 -8.76 12.03 23.86
CA GLY A 252 -8.00 11.19 22.94
C GLY A 252 -7.86 9.73 23.39
N THR A 253 -8.49 9.33 24.51
CA THR A 253 -8.61 7.92 24.89
C THR A 253 -9.69 7.22 24.05
N VAL A 254 -9.61 5.90 23.96
CA VAL A 254 -10.62 5.08 23.27
C VAL A 254 -11.26 4.13 24.26
N ARG A 255 -12.59 4.10 24.31
CA ARG A 255 -13.33 3.06 25.03
C ARG A 255 -13.60 1.89 24.10
N GLN A 256 -13.36 0.69 24.59
CA GLN A 256 -13.76 -0.56 23.95
C GLN A 256 -14.72 -1.29 24.89
N LEU A 257 -15.98 -1.40 24.46
CA LEU A 257 -17.02 -2.09 25.20
C LEU A 257 -17.40 -3.38 24.46
N PHE A 258 -17.27 -4.51 25.15
CA PHE A 258 -17.90 -5.77 24.75
C PHE A 258 -19.16 -5.99 25.57
N GLU A 259 -20.20 -6.40 24.88
CA GLU A 259 -21.46 -6.85 25.45
C GLU A 259 -21.81 -8.21 24.85
N ASN A 260 -22.41 -9.08 25.66
CA ASN A 260 -22.87 -10.38 25.22
C ASN A 260 -24.39 -10.47 25.30
N SER A 261 -24.98 -11.26 24.41
CA SER A 261 -26.39 -11.62 24.43
C SER A 261 -26.58 -13.12 24.23
N THR A 262 -27.43 -13.71 25.07
CA THR A 262 -27.82 -15.12 25.04
C THR A 262 -29.27 -15.32 24.61
N ASP A 263 -29.99 -14.24 24.30
CA ASP A 263 -31.42 -14.20 23.96
C ASP A 263 -31.67 -13.59 22.57
N GLU A 264 -30.75 -13.85 21.64
CA GLU A 264 -30.79 -13.39 20.25
C GLU A 264 -30.79 -11.86 20.10
N GLY A 265 -30.09 -11.16 20.99
CA GLY A 265 -29.88 -9.72 20.93
C GLY A 265 -30.98 -8.89 21.58
N LYS A 266 -31.92 -9.51 22.29
CA LYS A 266 -33.00 -8.79 23.01
C LYS A 266 -32.46 -8.06 24.23
N THR A 267 -31.52 -8.68 24.95
CA THR A 267 -30.79 -8.06 26.06
C THR A 267 -29.30 -8.18 25.88
N TRP A 268 -28.58 -7.17 26.36
CA TRP A 268 -27.12 -7.06 26.26
C TRP A 268 -26.54 -6.81 27.64
N THR A 269 -25.55 -7.62 28.01
CA THR A 269 -24.85 -7.50 29.29
C THR A 269 -23.37 -7.21 29.05
N PRO A 270 -22.78 -6.18 29.69
CA PRO A 270 -21.35 -5.90 29.55
C PRO A 270 -20.49 -7.09 29.98
N SER A 271 -19.55 -7.48 29.12
CA SER A 271 -18.56 -8.53 29.39
C SER A 271 -17.14 -7.97 29.57
N PHE A 272 -16.85 -6.82 28.95
CA PHE A 272 -15.60 -6.08 29.12
C PHE A 272 -15.80 -4.59 28.82
N ASP A 273 -15.26 -3.71 29.66
CA ASP A 273 -15.27 -2.26 29.44
C ASP A 273 -13.84 -1.71 29.63
N GLY A 274 -13.10 -1.65 28.53
CA GLY A 274 -11.71 -1.26 28.49
C GLY A 274 -11.52 0.20 28.09
N LEU A 275 -10.65 0.90 28.80
CA LEU A 275 -10.19 2.24 28.46
C LEU A 275 -8.75 2.19 27.96
N TYR A 276 -8.55 2.57 26.71
CA TYR A 276 -7.26 2.62 26.04
C TYR A 276 -6.67 4.01 26.25
N LYS A 277 -5.53 4.08 26.95
CA LYS A 277 -4.75 5.31 27.14
C LYS A 277 -3.46 5.20 26.35
N LYS A 278 -3.11 6.23 25.58
CA LYS A 278 -1.87 6.20 24.78
C LYS A 278 -0.68 6.01 25.71
N LYS A 279 0.28 5.18 25.29
CA LYS A 279 1.57 5.09 25.97
C LYS A 279 2.28 6.44 25.87
N GLN A 280 2.92 6.83 26.96
CA GLN A 280 3.82 7.99 26.99
C GLN A 280 5.17 7.64 26.37
#